data_AF-A0A842LNG5-F1
#
_entry.id   AF-A0A842LNG5-F1
#
_cell.length_a   1.000
_cell.length_b   1.000
_cell.length_c   1.000
_cell.angle_alpha   90.00
_cell.angle_beta   90.00
_cell.angle_gamma   90.00
#
_symmetry.space_group_name_H-M   'P 1'
#
loop_
_entity.id
_entity.type
_entity.pdbx_description
1 polymer ?
#
loop_
_entity_poly.entity_id
_entity_poly.type
_entity_poly.pdbx_seq_one_letter_code
_entity_poly.pdbx_strand_id
1 'polypeptide(L)'
;MFSNYGKALIAGTLMLALLLQILPPIYLLPFTLLIIILSSLHSWRREFFILLLLLHLSAIFLNLEPYIIGSSIFLSLYFTDFSKRFKNAIAEVLLSTALLFFSLSILIILSGRHPNISYITFLSLIAGMVSTLLDLISRRNRDAVILLGCSMSMWLFISFAHPIELKYLFSAFLLSMIAGYLSYQFGATDEAGMISGALLGVIIIIFSDLRWFLIVLIFFLSGGISTKYKYELKMRRGMAEDRSGRRSYNNVFGNGLVPLCSSILYGVSGNDVFRMIFLSSLSTVTADTLGSEIGGTSSAEPRMITNMKKVPHGTNGAVTPLGELATFLGALLISSTSFFLGTSGENEILLILLSGFLGAHVDSILGATIENRGMIGNSGVNLLSSLAGGAFGAILYFSLT
;
A
#
# COMPACT_ATOMS: atom_id res chain seq x y z
N MET A 1 -29.76 9.57 17.09
CA MET A 1 -29.66 10.33 18.37
C MET A 1 -28.87 9.47 19.34
N PHE A 2 -27.73 9.94 19.83
CA PHE A 2 -26.94 9.21 20.83
C PHE A 2 -27.70 9.14 22.16
N SER A 3 -27.64 8.00 22.84
CA SER A 3 -27.91 7.97 24.29
C SER A 3 -26.86 8.84 25.01
N ASN A 4 -27.21 9.43 26.14
CA ASN A 4 -26.27 10.26 26.93
C ASN A 4 -24.94 9.53 27.24
N TYR A 5 -24.98 8.20 27.33
CA TYR A 5 -23.83 7.33 27.53
C TYR A 5 -22.79 7.38 26.39
N GLY A 6 -23.23 7.42 25.13
CA GLY A 6 -22.30 7.49 23.98
C GLY A 6 -21.48 8.78 23.98
N LYS A 7 -22.11 9.91 24.32
CA LYS A 7 -21.42 11.21 24.43
C LYS A 7 -20.41 11.23 25.56
N ALA A 8 -20.75 10.67 26.72
CA ALA A 8 -19.85 10.58 27.87
C ALA A 8 -18.61 9.70 27.56
N LEU A 9 -18.80 8.59 26.83
CA LEU A 9 -17.71 7.70 26.44
C LEU A 9 -16.75 8.38 25.44
N ILE A 10 -17.28 9.14 24.48
CA ILE A 10 -16.47 9.96 23.55
C ILE A 10 -15.67 11.01 24.32
N ALA A 11 -16.31 11.76 25.22
CA ALA A 11 -15.65 12.76 26.05
C ALA A 11 -14.54 12.14 26.92
N GLY A 12 -14.78 10.97 27.52
CA GLY A 12 -13.78 10.24 28.29
C GLY A 12 -12.59 9.78 27.43
N THR A 13 -12.85 9.34 26.19
CA THR A 13 -11.79 8.91 25.25
C THR A 13 -10.93 10.10 24.81
N LEU A 14 -11.55 11.26 24.56
CA LEU A 14 -10.84 12.51 24.24
C LEU A 14 -10.01 13.01 25.44
N MET A 15 -10.56 12.91 26.65
CA MET A 15 -9.82 13.26 27.87
C MET A 15 -8.61 12.34 28.07
N LEU A 16 -8.76 11.04 27.83
CA LEU A 16 -7.66 10.08 27.88
C LEU A 16 -6.56 10.42 26.86
N ALA A 17 -6.91 10.78 25.62
CA ALA A 17 -5.96 11.21 24.60
C ALA A 17 -5.12 12.44 25.02
N LEU A 18 -5.73 13.38 25.74
CA LEU A 18 -5.04 14.55 26.30
C LEU A 18 -4.18 14.20 27.52
N LEU A 19 -4.71 13.40 28.44
CA LEU A 19 -3.99 12.98 29.64
C LEU A 19 -2.74 12.17 29.31
N LEU A 20 -2.79 11.37 28.23
CA LEU A 20 -1.64 10.64 27.69
C LEU A 20 -0.42 11.52 27.39
N GLN A 21 -0.60 12.82 27.16
CA GLN A 21 0.51 13.75 26.89
C GLN A 21 1.21 14.23 28.17
N ILE A 22 0.52 14.16 29.29
CA ILE A 22 0.93 14.79 30.56
C ILE A 22 1.36 13.73 31.57
N LEU A 23 0.70 12.57 31.55
CA LEU A 23 0.94 11.47 32.49
C LEU A 23 1.57 10.27 31.78
N PRO A 24 2.56 9.62 32.41
CA PRO A 24 3.10 8.37 31.88
C PRO A 24 2.00 7.33 31.62
N PRO A 25 2.03 6.60 30.49
CA PRO A 25 0.94 5.69 30.09
C PRO A 25 0.53 4.66 31.15
N ILE A 26 1.48 4.23 32.00
CA ILE A 26 1.22 3.28 33.09
C ILE A 26 0.16 3.78 34.08
N TYR A 27 0.10 5.09 34.34
CA TYR A 27 -0.88 5.68 35.27
C TYR A 27 -2.29 5.79 34.67
N LEU A 28 -2.40 5.70 33.35
CA LEU A 28 -3.67 5.81 32.62
C LEU A 28 -4.29 4.46 32.32
N LEU A 29 -3.54 3.37 32.50
CA LEU A 29 -4.02 2.00 32.30
C LEU A 29 -5.33 1.68 33.05
N PRO A 30 -5.51 2.07 34.34
CA PRO A 30 -6.78 1.84 35.04
C PRO A 30 -7.96 2.56 34.39
N PHE A 31 -7.74 3.77 33.85
CA PHE A 31 -8.79 4.54 33.19
C PHE A 31 -9.18 3.93 31.84
N THR A 32 -8.20 3.46 31.06
CA THR A 32 -8.44 2.71 29.82
C THR A 32 -9.21 1.42 30.11
N LEU A 33 -8.84 0.67 31.16
CA LEU A 33 -9.57 -0.52 31.60
C LEU A 33 -11.00 -0.21 32.02
N LEU A 34 -11.23 0.88 32.76
CA LEU A 34 -12.57 1.32 33.15
C LEU A 34 -13.44 1.64 31.93
N ILE A 35 -12.91 2.38 30.95
CA ILE A 35 -13.61 2.68 29.69
C ILE A 35 -14.01 1.38 28.97
N ILE A 36 -13.11 0.39 28.93
CA ILE A 36 -13.39 -0.91 28.31
C ILE A 36 -14.50 -1.63 29.04
N ILE A 37 -14.44 -1.73 30.38
CA ILE A 37 -15.46 -2.40 31.18
C ILE A 37 -16.83 -1.75 30.90
N LEU A 38 -16.91 -0.42 30.97
CA LEU A 38 -18.14 0.32 30.70
C LEU A 38 -18.66 0.10 29.25
N SER A 39 -17.75 0.05 28.27
CA SER A 39 -18.11 -0.21 26.87
C SER A 39 -18.58 -1.66 26.62
N SER A 40 -17.98 -2.63 27.33
CA SER A 40 -18.28 -4.06 27.21
C SER A 40 -19.67 -4.41 27.72
N LEU A 41 -20.14 -3.70 28.74
CA LEU A 41 -21.49 -3.84 29.30
C LEU A 41 -22.59 -3.47 28.31
N HIS A 42 -22.29 -2.68 27.29
CA HIS A 42 -23.27 -2.18 26.32
C HIS A 42 -23.02 -2.68 24.90
N SER A 43 -22.09 -3.64 24.70
CA SER A 43 -21.65 -4.14 23.38
C SER A 43 -21.24 -3.05 22.38
N TRP A 44 -21.00 -1.83 22.87
CA TRP A 44 -20.82 -0.65 22.05
C TRP A 44 -19.35 -0.54 21.68
N ARG A 45 -19.00 -0.87 20.42
CA ARG A 45 -17.65 -0.73 19.85
C ARG A 45 -16.56 -1.43 20.68
N ARG A 46 -16.84 -2.64 21.16
CA ARG A 46 -15.92 -3.40 22.00
C ARG A 46 -14.53 -3.53 21.36
N GLU A 47 -14.46 -3.74 20.05
CA GLU A 47 -13.20 -3.88 19.30
C GLU A 47 -12.37 -2.59 19.30
N PHE A 48 -13.00 -1.42 19.18
CA PHE A 48 -12.32 -0.13 19.24
C PHE A 48 -11.61 0.06 20.58
N PHE A 49 -12.31 -0.23 21.70
CA PHE A 49 -11.73 -0.07 23.03
C PHE A 49 -10.65 -1.12 23.36
N ILE A 50 -10.75 -2.32 22.79
CA ILE A 50 -9.68 -3.31 22.87
C ILE A 50 -8.42 -2.82 22.12
N LEU A 51 -8.57 -2.29 20.90
CA LEU A 51 -7.42 -1.74 20.17
C LEU A 51 -6.83 -0.51 20.87
N LEU A 52 -7.68 0.32 21.48
CA LEU A 52 -7.23 1.44 22.31
C LEU A 52 -6.33 0.94 23.45
N LEU A 53 -6.73 -0.13 24.16
CA LEU A 53 -5.90 -0.74 25.20
C LEU A 53 -4.58 -1.25 24.66
N LEU A 54 -4.60 -1.98 23.53
CA LEU A 54 -3.40 -2.51 22.92
C LEU A 54 -2.44 -1.40 22.52
N LEU A 55 -2.96 -0.27 22.01
CA LEU A 55 -2.14 0.90 21.71
C LEU A 55 -1.56 1.52 23.00
N HIS A 56 -2.33 1.62 24.09
CA HIS A 56 -1.80 2.07 25.38
C HIS A 56 -0.70 1.15 25.92
N LEU A 57 -0.89 -0.17 25.81
CA LEU A 57 0.14 -1.15 26.17
C LEU A 57 1.35 -1.01 25.25
N SER A 58 1.16 -0.76 23.95
CA SER A 58 2.25 -0.51 23.02
C SER A 58 3.03 0.77 23.33
N ALA A 59 2.38 1.80 23.90
CA ALA A 59 3.10 2.98 24.39
C ALA A 59 4.07 2.63 25.53
N ILE A 60 3.69 1.65 26.37
CA ILE A 60 4.51 1.17 27.48
C ILE A 60 5.63 0.25 27.00
N PHE A 61 5.33 -0.70 26.10
CA PHE A 61 6.26 -1.77 25.73
C PHE A 61 7.05 -1.52 24.44
N LEU A 62 6.49 -0.77 23.49
CA LEU A 62 7.07 -0.50 22.16
C LEU A 62 7.50 0.97 22.00
N ASN A 63 7.52 1.74 23.10
CA ASN A 63 7.81 3.18 23.12
C ASN A 63 7.01 3.97 22.06
N LEU A 64 5.75 3.59 21.85
CA LEU A 64 4.89 4.30 20.93
C LEU A 64 4.50 5.66 21.52
N GLU A 65 4.79 6.71 20.78
CA GLU A 65 4.67 8.08 21.29
C GLU A 65 3.22 8.45 21.61
N PRO A 66 2.91 8.97 22.82
CA PRO A 66 1.54 9.23 23.24
C PRO A 66 0.75 10.20 22.33
N TYR A 67 1.43 11.16 21.69
CA TYR A 67 0.79 12.08 20.75
C TYR A 67 0.30 11.39 19.46
N ILE A 68 0.94 10.29 19.05
CA ILE A 68 0.48 9.49 17.90
C ILE A 68 -0.86 8.82 18.22
N ILE A 69 -0.95 8.20 19.40
CA ILE A 69 -2.18 7.55 19.87
C ILE A 69 -3.28 8.59 20.00
N GLY A 70 -2.98 9.72 20.65
CA GLY A 70 -3.93 10.82 20.83
C GLY A 70 -4.48 11.34 19.51
N SER A 71 -3.62 11.68 18.55
CA SER A 71 -4.04 12.15 17.21
C SER A 71 -4.87 11.12 16.45
N SER A 72 -4.51 9.83 16.57
CA SER A 72 -5.24 8.74 15.90
C SER A 72 -6.63 8.54 16.49
N ILE A 73 -6.81 8.74 17.81
CA ILE A 73 -8.12 8.77 18.47
C ILE A 73 -8.97 9.90 17.90
N PHE A 74 -8.43 11.13 17.83
CA PHE A 74 -9.16 12.28 17.27
C PHE A 74 -9.65 12.01 15.85
N LEU A 75 -8.78 11.47 14.99
CA LEU A 75 -9.13 11.18 13.60
C LEU A 75 -10.16 10.05 13.49
N SER A 76 -10.02 8.98 14.28
CA SER A 76 -10.98 7.87 14.28
C SER A 76 -12.40 8.32 14.70
N LEU A 77 -12.50 9.26 15.64
CA LEU A 77 -13.79 9.85 16.04
C LEU A 77 -14.36 10.73 14.93
N TYR A 78 -13.52 11.48 14.21
CA TYR A 78 -13.95 12.24 13.03
C TYR A 78 -14.59 11.33 11.95
N PHE A 79 -13.93 10.22 11.59
CA PHE A 79 -14.46 9.27 10.59
C PHE A 79 -15.73 8.53 11.04
N THR A 80 -15.97 8.51 12.34
CA THR A 80 -17.19 7.94 12.88
C THR A 80 -18.39 8.86 12.65
N ASP A 81 -18.22 10.14 13.01
CA ASP A 81 -19.35 11.04 13.22
C ASP A 81 -19.55 12.05 12.07
N PHE A 82 -18.50 12.33 11.29
CA PHE A 82 -18.49 13.44 10.33
C PHE A 82 -18.20 13.05 8.88
N SER A 83 -17.34 12.06 8.62
CA SER A 83 -16.90 11.71 7.25
C SER A 83 -18.02 11.37 6.27
N LYS A 84 -19.15 10.82 6.76
CA LYS A 84 -20.33 10.50 5.93
C LYS A 84 -20.91 11.71 5.18
N ARG A 85 -20.48 12.94 5.51
CA ARG A 85 -20.88 14.17 4.80
C ARG A 85 -20.10 14.41 3.50
N PHE A 86 -18.91 13.86 3.33
CA PHE A 86 -18.08 14.06 2.13
C PHE A 86 -18.10 12.81 1.24
N LYS A 87 -18.36 12.99 -0.06
CA LYS A 87 -18.39 11.89 -1.06
C LYS A 87 -17.13 11.81 -1.92
N ASN A 88 -16.06 12.53 -1.56
CA ASN A 88 -14.86 12.66 -2.40
C ASN A 88 -13.62 12.24 -1.61
N ALA A 89 -12.97 11.16 -2.05
CA ALA A 89 -11.75 10.63 -1.44
C ALA A 89 -10.61 11.65 -1.36
N ILE A 90 -10.45 12.54 -2.35
CA ILE A 90 -9.40 13.57 -2.32
C ILE A 90 -9.66 14.59 -1.21
N ALA A 91 -10.90 15.03 -1.07
CA ALA A 91 -11.28 15.94 0.01
C ALA A 91 -11.06 15.28 1.39
N GLU A 92 -11.34 13.98 1.49
CA GLU A 92 -11.12 13.21 2.71
C GLU A 92 -9.64 13.10 3.08
N VAL A 93 -8.75 12.91 2.10
CA VAL A 93 -7.29 12.94 2.32
C VAL A 93 -6.86 14.30 2.86
N LEU A 94 -7.29 15.39 2.22
CA LEU A 94 -6.91 16.74 2.62
C LEU A 94 -7.41 17.09 4.03
N LEU A 95 -8.67 16.76 4.33
CA LEU A 95 -9.28 17.03 5.63
C LEU A 95 -8.64 16.16 6.73
N SER A 96 -8.44 14.88 6.49
CA SER A 96 -7.79 13.96 7.44
C SER A 96 -6.35 14.40 7.73
N THR A 97 -5.61 14.80 6.69
CA THR A 97 -4.26 15.37 6.81
C THR A 97 -4.27 16.64 7.65
N ALA A 98 -5.19 17.57 7.39
CA ALA A 98 -5.30 18.81 8.17
C ALA A 98 -5.63 18.54 9.65
N LEU A 99 -6.60 17.66 9.93
CA LEU A 99 -6.96 17.27 11.30
C LEU A 99 -5.80 16.62 12.04
N LEU A 100 -5.05 15.75 11.37
CA LEU A 100 -3.84 15.14 11.92
C LEU A 100 -2.76 16.19 12.16
N PHE A 101 -2.52 17.11 11.22
CA PHE A 101 -1.53 18.17 11.37
C PHE A 101 -1.80 19.02 12.62
N PHE A 102 -3.04 19.48 12.79
CA PHE A 102 -3.42 20.29 13.95
C PHE A 102 -3.37 19.49 15.25
N SER A 103 -3.93 18.27 15.28
CA SER A 103 -3.91 17.44 16.49
C SER A 103 -2.49 17.07 16.91
N LEU A 104 -1.62 16.66 15.98
CA LEU A 104 -0.22 16.35 16.26
C LEU A 104 0.51 17.59 16.78
N SER A 105 0.32 18.75 16.13
CA SER A 105 0.95 20.01 16.57
C SER A 105 0.57 20.35 18.01
N ILE A 106 -0.72 20.27 18.35
CA ILE A 106 -1.21 20.56 19.70
C ILE A 106 -0.65 19.54 20.71
N LEU A 107 -0.75 18.24 20.41
CA LEU A 107 -0.33 17.20 21.35
C LEU A 107 1.19 17.17 21.57
N ILE A 108 1.98 17.47 20.54
CA ILE A 108 3.45 17.62 20.66
C ILE A 108 3.78 18.81 21.56
N ILE A 109 3.13 19.96 21.38
CA ILE A 109 3.31 21.13 22.26
C ILE A 109 2.93 20.79 23.72
N LEU A 110 1.81 20.09 23.92
CA LEU A 110 1.36 19.66 25.24
C LEU A 110 2.32 18.66 25.91
N SER A 111 3.03 17.86 25.11
CA SER A 111 4.09 16.96 25.60
C SER A 111 5.40 17.68 25.99
N GLY A 112 5.44 19.01 25.87
CA GLY A 112 6.64 19.82 26.15
C GLY A 112 7.72 19.74 25.07
N ARG A 113 7.39 19.21 23.89
CA ARG A 113 8.31 19.08 22.74
C ARG A 113 8.07 20.18 21.72
N HIS A 114 9.10 20.54 20.96
CA HIS A 114 8.97 21.53 19.89
C HIS A 114 8.44 20.87 18.59
N PRO A 115 7.35 21.39 18.00
CA PRO A 115 6.80 20.83 16.77
C PRO A 115 7.71 21.14 15.57
N ASN A 116 8.25 20.10 14.94
CA ASN A 116 8.90 20.24 13.64
C ASN A 116 7.83 20.18 12.53
N ILE A 117 7.62 21.30 11.83
CA ILE A 117 6.56 21.45 10.82
C ILE A 117 6.73 20.44 9.68
N SER A 118 7.95 20.23 9.18
CA SER A 118 8.23 19.27 8.11
C SER A 118 7.83 17.86 8.52
N TYR A 119 8.29 17.45 9.71
CA TYR A 119 8.01 16.15 10.27
C TYR A 119 6.51 15.91 10.50
N ILE A 120 5.82 16.89 11.11
CA ILE A 120 4.36 16.80 11.35
C ILE A 120 3.60 16.76 10.02
N THR A 121 4.01 17.57 9.04
CA THR A 121 3.39 17.56 7.70
C THR A 121 3.53 16.18 7.05
N PHE A 122 4.72 15.58 7.11
CA PHE A 122 4.95 14.24 6.56
C PHE A 122 4.08 13.17 7.23
N LEU A 123 4.10 13.10 8.56
CA LEU A 123 3.30 12.10 9.30
C LEU A 123 1.80 12.28 9.06
N SER A 124 1.32 13.53 9.12
CA SER A 124 -0.10 13.84 8.90
C SER A 124 -0.56 13.49 7.49
N LEU A 125 0.28 13.69 6.48
CA LEU A 125 -0.03 13.36 5.09
C LEU A 125 -0.14 11.85 4.89
N ILE A 126 0.87 11.10 5.31
CA ILE A 126 0.88 9.64 5.17
C ILE A 126 -0.30 9.03 5.94
N ALA A 127 -0.50 9.41 7.20
CA ALA A 127 -1.60 8.88 7.99
C ALA A 127 -2.97 9.37 7.50
N GLY A 128 -3.06 10.58 6.91
CA GLY A 128 -4.27 11.07 6.24
C GLY A 128 -4.64 10.17 5.07
N MET A 129 -3.70 9.88 4.18
CA MET A 129 -3.90 8.97 3.04
C MET A 129 -4.23 7.54 3.48
N VAL A 130 -3.52 7.00 4.47
CA VAL A 130 -3.80 5.67 5.05
C VAL A 130 -5.19 5.63 5.65
N SER A 131 -5.60 6.65 6.41
CA SER A 131 -6.92 6.71 7.03
C SER A 131 -8.06 6.71 6.02
N THR A 132 -7.93 7.51 4.94
CA THR A 132 -8.90 7.56 3.86
C THR A 132 -8.95 6.24 3.09
N LEU A 133 -7.81 5.60 2.85
CA LEU A 133 -7.77 4.29 2.22
C LEU A 133 -8.46 3.23 3.09
N LEU A 134 -8.14 3.21 4.39
CA LEU A 134 -8.74 2.27 5.34
C LEU A 134 -10.25 2.50 5.47
N ASP A 135 -10.70 3.74 5.41
CA ASP A 135 -12.13 4.06 5.30
C ASP A 135 -12.75 3.39 4.05
N LEU A 136 -12.18 3.64 2.87
CA LEU A 136 -12.72 3.14 1.60
C LEU A 136 -12.83 1.61 1.56
N ILE A 137 -11.92 0.88 2.22
CA ILE A 137 -11.88 -0.59 2.17
C ILE A 137 -12.59 -1.26 3.36
N SER A 138 -12.69 -0.60 4.51
CA SER A 138 -13.18 -1.23 5.74
C SER A 138 -14.70 -1.21 5.85
N ARG A 139 -15.32 -2.40 5.82
CA ARG A 139 -16.78 -2.55 6.01
C ARG A 139 -17.20 -2.71 7.47
N ARG A 140 -16.35 -3.29 8.32
CA ARG A 140 -16.62 -3.60 9.73
C ARG A 140 -15.52 -3.01 10.60
N ASN A 141 -15.89 -2.51 11.78
CA ASN A 141 -14.96 -1.95 12.77
C ASN A 141 -14.03 -0.88 12.19
N ARG A 142 -14.57 -0.07 11.28
CA ARG A 142 -13.83 0.93 10.50
C ARG A 142 -13.05 1.91 11.37
N ASP A 143 -13.66 2.37 12.47
CA ASP A 143 -13.03 3.23 13.46
C ASP A 143 -11.80 2.56 14.09
N ALA A 144 -11.96 1.31 14.52
CA ALA A 144 -10.87 0.52 15.09
C ALA A 144 -9.71 0.32 14.08
N VAL A 145 -10.03 0.03 12.82
CA VAL A 145 -9.04 -0.14 11.75
C VAL A 145 -8.31 1.16 11.44
N ILE A 146 -9.01 2.29 11.36
CA ILE A 146 -8.41 3.61 11.14
C ILE A 146 -7.51 3.98 12.31
N LEU A 147 -7.97 3.82 13.56
CA LEU A 147 -7.18 4.08 14.76
C LEU A 147 -5.84 3.33 14.71
N LEU A 148 -5.88 2.03 14.45
CA LEU A 148 -4.69 1.18 14.39
C LEU A 148 -3.80 1.56 13.21
N GLY A 149 -4.35 1.66 12.00
CA GLY A 149 -3.59 1.93 10.80
C GLY A 149 -2.90 3.30 10.80
N CYS A 150 -3.56 4.33 11.31
CA CYS A 150 -2.95 5.65 11.49
C CYS A 150 -1.83 5.61 12.53
N SER A 151 -2.07 4.97 13.68
CA SER A 151 -1.07 4.87 14.73
C SER A 151 0.17 4.12 14.25
N MET A 152 -0.03 2.97 13.58
CA MET A 152 1.08 2.14 13.10
C MET A 152 1.81 2.75 11.92
N SER A 153 1.13 3.44 11.00
CA SER A 153 1.82 4.13 9.89
C SER A 153 2.66 5.30 10.40
N MET A 154 2.14 6.10 11.33
CA MET A 154 2.94 7.16 11.97
C MET A 154 4.10 6.59 12.79
N TRP A 155 3.87 5.51 13.54
CA TRP A 155 4.91 4.83 14.32
C TRP A 155 5.96 4.17 13.43
N LEU A 156 5.60 3.64 12.26
CA LEU A 156 6.59 3.12 11.31
C LEU A 156 7.54 4.24 10.90
N PHE A 157 7.01 5.40 10.56
CA PHE A 157 7.79 6.50 10.02
C PHE A 157 8.45 7.41 11.06
N ILE A 158 8.10 7.29 12.36
CA ILE A 158 8.73 8.08 13.43
C ILE A 158 10.25 7.92 13.46
N SER A 159 10.71 6.70 13.18
CA SER A 159 12.13 6.33 13.29
C SER A 159 12.93 6.62 12.01
N PHE A 160 12.23 6.84 10.89
CA PHE A 160 12.85 7.00 9.57
C PHE A 160 12.65 8.40 8.97
N ALA A 161 11.73 9.20 9.52
CA ALA A 161 11.42 10.54 9.05
C ALA A 161 12.57 11.51 9.41
N HIS A 162 13.54 11.59 8.52
CA HIS A 162 14.46 12.71 8.46
C HIS A 162 13.69 13.99 8.10
N PRO A 163 14.18 15.19 8.44
CA PRO A 163 13.55 16.44 8.01
C PRO A 163 13.47 16.49 6.47
N ILE A 164 12.28 16.27 5.92
CA ILE A 164 12.01 16.33 4.48
C ILE A 164 11.77 17.79 4.09
N GLU A 165 12.37 18.27 3.02
CA GLU A 165 12.04 19.61 2.53
C GLU A 165 10.54 19.68 2.17
N LEU A 166 9.81 20.64 2.74
CA LEU A 166 8.36 20.75 2.54
C LEU A 166 7.98 20.82 1.05
N LYS A 167 8.76 21.56 0.25
CA LYS A 167 8.54 21.66 -1.20
C LYS A 167 8.64 20.29 -1.88
N TYR A 168 9.62 19.49 -1.48
CA TYR A 168 9.80 18.14 -2.00
C TYR A 168 8.62 17.24 -1.62
N LEU A 169 8.20 17.25 -0.36
CA LEU A 169 7.02 16.51 0.12
C LEU A 169 5.75 16.90 -0.66
N PHE A 170 5.50 18.20 -0.84
CA PHE A 170 4.35 18.67 -1.61
C PHE A 170 4.43 18.26 -3.08
N SER A 171 5.63 18.29 -3.69
CA SER A 171 5.80 17.84 -5.07
C SER A 171 5.54 16.34 -5.23
N ALA A 172 6.03 15.51 -4.29
CA ALA A 172 5.79 14.07 -4.27
C ALA A 172 4.29 13.75 -4.14
N PHE A 173 3.60 14.45 -3.23
CA PHE A 173 2.16 14.36 -3.06
C PHE A 173 1.40 14.73 -4.33
N LEU A 174 1.67 15.92 -4.88
CA LEU A 174 0.94 16.41 -6.06
C LEU A 174 1.14 15.49 -7.27
N LEU A 175 2.38 15.09 -7.56
CA LEU A 175 2.68 14.20 -8.68
C LEU A 175 1.97 12.85 -8.53
N SER A 176 2.04 12.26 -7.34
CA SER A 176 1.41 10.96 -7.06
C SER A 176 -0.13 11.04 -7.10
N MET A 177 -0.71 12.11 -6.55
CA MET A 177 -2.15 12.34 -6.58
C MET A 177 -2.66 12.65 -7.99
N ILE A 178 -1.93 13.42 -8.79
CA ILE A 178 -2.28 13.68 -10.18
C ILE A 178 -2.27 12.36 -10.98
N ALA A 179 -1.21 11.56 -10.85
CA ALA A 179 -1.13 10.27 -11.51
C ALA A 179 -2.27 9.33 -11.09
N GLY A 180 -2.56 9.24 -9.79
CA GLY A 180 -3.67 8.45 -9.27
C GLY A 180 -5.03 8.96 -9.76
N TYR A 181 -5.25 10.27 -9.75
CA TYR A 181 -6.51 10.88 -10.21
C TYR A 181 -6.74 10.67 -11.70
N LEU A 182 -5.72 10.89 -12.53
CA LEU A 182 -5.81 10.60 -13.96
C LEU A 182 -6.13 9.12 -14.21
N SER A 183 -5.50 8.23 -13.47
CA SER A 183 -5.76 6.79 -13.54
C SER A 183 -7.21 6.43 -13.20
N TYR A 184 -7.77 7.08 -12.18
CA TYR A 184 -9.19 6.95 -11.83
C TYR A 184 -10.11 7.52 -12.92
N GLN A 185 -9.80 8.71 -13.46
CA GLN A 185 -10.59 9.37 -14.51
C GLN A 185 -10.62 8.57 -15.81
N PHE A 186 -9.49 7.98 -16.20
CA PHE A 186 -9.44 7.07 -17.34
C PHE A 186 -10.05 5.70 -17.03
N GLY A 187 -10.53 5.45 -15.80
CA GLY A 187 -11.12 4.19 -15.39
C GLY A 187 -10.13 3.02 -15.44
N ALA A 188 -8.85 3.28 -15.12
CA ALA A 188 -7.84 2.24 -14.92
C ALA A 188 -7.84 1.71 -13.48
N THR A 189 -8.23 2.54 -12.51
CA THR A 189 -8.39 2.18 -11.09
C THR A 189 -9.72 2.62 -10.53
N ASP A 190 -10.14 2.00 -9.42
CA ASP A 190 -11.19 2.54 -8.56
C ASP A 190 -10.65 3.57 -7.54
N GLU A 191 -11.51 4.10 -6.68
CA GLU A 191 -11.11 5.13 -5.69
C GLU A 191 -10.07 4.61 -4.69
N ALA A 192 -10.20 3.36 -4.25
CA ALA A 192 -9.23 2.75 -3.34
C ALA A 192 -7.89 2.51 -4.06
N GLY A 193 -7.92 2.10 -5.32
CA GLY A 193 -6.75 1.99 -6.21
C GLY A 193 -6.06 3.33 -6.44
N MET A 194 -6.82 4.42 -6.59
CA MET A 194 -6.28 5.78 -6.68
C MET A 194 -5.52 6.17 -5.42
N ILE A 195 -6.15 6.05 -4.24
CA ILE A 195 -5.52 6.49 -2.97
C ILE A 195 -4.33 5.59 -2.62
N SER A 196 -4.45 4.27 -2.79
CA SER A 196 -3.34 3.34 -2.54
C SER A 196 -2.18 3.58 -3.53
N GLY A 197 -2.45 3.76 -4.83
CA GLY A 197 -1.43 4.04 -5.83
C GLY A 197 -0.71 5.36 -5.55
N ALA A 198 -1.46 6.41 -5.19
CA ALA A 198 -0.87 7.69 -4.80
C ALA A 198 -0.05 7.57 -3.50
N LEU A 199 -0.51 6.80 -2.50
CA LEU A 199 0.23 6.56 -1.26
C LEU A 199 1.57 5.88 -1.53
N LEU A 200 1.57 4.81 -2.35
CA LEU A 200 2.79 4.15 -2.79
C LEU A 200 3.71 5.13 -3.51
N GLY A 201 3.17 5.95 -4.41
CA GLY A 201 3.93 6.97 -5.14
C GLY A 201 4.63 7.97 -4.23
N VAL A 202 3.92 8.51 -3.22
CA VAL A 202 4.48 9.46 -2.25
C VAL A 202 5.65 8.83 -1.51
N ILE A 203 5.48 7.61 -0.99
CA ILE A 203 6.52 6.92 -0.22
C ILE A 203 7.72 6.60 -1.11
N ILE A 204 7.51 6.11 -2.34
CA ILE A 204 8.60 5.78 -3.27
C ILE A 204 9.41 7.02 -3.65
N ILE A 205 8.75 8.16 -3.90
CA ILE A 205 9.47 9.41 -4.20
C ILE A 205 10.29 9.86 -2.99
N ILE A 206 9.71 9.80 -1.78
CA ILE A 206 10.37 10.28 -0.56
C ILE A 206 11.59 9.44 -0.18
N PHE A 207 11.51 8.11 -0.30
CA PHE A 207 12.58 7.21 0.13
C PHE A 207 13.59 6.88 -0.96
N SER A 208 13.25 7.12 -2.23
CA SER A 208 14.17 6.94 -3.34
C SER A 208 14.32 8.25 -4.10
N ASP A 209 13.59 8.41 -5.20
CA ASP A 209 13.49 9.66 -5.95
C ASP A 209 12.37 9.57 -7.02
N LEU A 210 12.22 10.64 -7.80
CA LEU A 210 11.25 10.71 -8.89
C LEU A 210 11.43 9.62 -9.96
N ARG A 211 12.66 9.17 -10.22
CA ARG A 211 12.95 8.19 -11.28
C ARG A 211 12.32 6.84 -10.95
N TRP A 212 12.38 6.42 -9.69
CA TRP A 212 11.77 5.16 -9.23
C TRP A 212 10.25 5.20 -9.39
N PHE A 213 9.64 6.35 -9.09
CA PHE A 213 8.21 6.56 -9.33
C PHE A 213 7.85 6.50 -10.81
N LEU A 214 8.67 7.04 -11.72
CA LEU A 214 8.42 6.95 -13.16
C LEU A 214 8.44 5.50 -13.67
N ILE A 215 9.27 4.63 -13.10
CA ILE A 215 9.27 3.19 -13.45
C ILE A 215 7.96 2.53 -13.00
N VAL A 216 7.49 2.84 -11.78
CA VAL A 216 6.19 2.37 -11.28
C VAL A 216 5.05 2.90 -12.16
N LEU A 217 5.14 4.15 -12.62
CA LEU A 217 4.17 4.72 -13.54
C LEU A 217 4.17 3.98 -14.88
N ILE A 218 5.32 3.57 -15.40
CA ILE A 218 5.42 2.76 -16.63
C ILE A 218 4.78 1.38 -16.45
N PHE A 219 5.02 0.70 -15.32
CA PHE A 219 4.29 -0.52 -14.97
C PHE A 219 2.78 -0.28 -14.96
N PHE A 220 2.33 0.78 -14.28
CA PHE A 220 0.91 1.06 -14.14
C PHE A 220 0.24 1.37 -15.48
N LEU A 221 0.87 2.20 -16.32
CA LEU A 221 0.36 2.56 -17.65
C LEU A 221 0.33 1.35 -18.58
N SER A 222 1.44 0.60 -18.67
CA SER A 222 1.52 -0.59 -19.53
C SER A 222 0.52 -1.67 -19.10
N GLY A 223 0.40 -1.91 -17.79
CA GLY A 223 -0.59 -2.83 -17.23
C GLY A 223 -2.03 -2.37 -17.45
N GLY A 224 -2.33 -1.09 -17.28
CA GLY A 224 -3.66 -0.54 -17.57
C GLY A 224 -4.06 -0.66 -19.04
N ILE A 225 -3.10 -0.45 -19.95
CA ILE A 225 -3.29 -0.63 -21.40
C ILE A 225 -3.53 -2.11 -21.73
N SER A 226 -2.72 -3.03 -21.20
CA SER A 226 -2.89 -4.47 -21.45
C SER A 226 -4.21 -5.01 -20.88
N THR A 227 -4.62 -4.52 -19.70
CA THR A 227 -5.90 -4.88 -19.06
C THR A 227 -7.09 -4.50 -19.94
N LYS A 228 -7.02 -3.38 -20.67
CA LYS A 228 -8.09 -2.95 -21.59
C LYS A 228 -7.98 -3.51 -23.00
N TYR A 229 -6.81 -4.01 -23.38
CA TYR A 229 -6.59 -4.59 -24.70
C TYR A 229 -7.51 -5.82 -24.90
N LYS A 230 -8.31 -5.77 -25.98
CA LYS A 230 -9.31 -6.80 -26.33
C LYS A 230 -10.21 -7.22 -25.16
N TYR A 231 -10.66 -6.26 -24.35
CA TYR A 231 -11.47 -6.51 -23.16
C TYR A 231 -12.72 -7.38 -23.43
N GLU A 232 -13.46 -7.14 -24.53
CA GLU A 232 -14.63 -7.93 -24.90
C GLU A 232 -14.33 -9.42 -25.14
N LEU A 233 -13.16 -9.73 -25.72
CA LEU A 233 -12.73 -11.11 -25.93
C LEU A 233 -12.45 -11.78 -24.58
N LYS A 234 -11.77 -11.07 -23.67
CA LYS A 234 -11.49 -11.56 -22.32
C LYS A 234 -12.76 -11.79 -21.52
N MET A 235 -13.76 -10.90 -21.65
CA MET A 235 -15.10 -11.07 -21.07
C MET A 235 -15.77 -12.35 -21.56
N ARG A 236 -15.79 -12.59 -22.88
CA ARG A 236 -16.40 -13.81 -23.45
C ARG A 236 -15.70 -15.10 -23.01
N ARG A 237 -14.42 -15.01 -22.66
CA ARG A 237 -13.60 -16.12 -22.15
C ARG A 237 -13.60 -16.24 -20.62
N GLY A 238 -14.33 -15.39 -19.90
CA GLY A 238 -14.36 -15.39 -18.43
C GLY A 238 -13.05 -14.96 -17.76
N MET A 239 -12.17 -14.26 -18.48
CA MET A 239 -10.84 -13.82 -18.01
C MET A 239 -10.75 -12.31 -17.80
N ALA A 240 -11.83 -11.56 -18.04
CA ALA A 240 -11.78 -10.12 -17.89
C ALA A 240 -11.66 -9.76 -16.42
N GLU A 241 -10.72 -8.85 -16.13
CA GLU A 241 -10.57 -8.27 -14.81
C GLU A 241 -11.88 -7.62 -14.36
N ASP A 242 -12.24 -7.84 -13.09
CA ASP A 242 -13.47 -7.33 -12.48
C ASP A 242 -13.60 -5.80 -12.64
N ARG A 243 -14.83 -5.30 -12.42
CA ARG A 243 -15.13 -3.85 -12.41
C ARG A 243 -14.76 -3.12 -13.71
N SER A 244 -14.93 -3.79 -14.85
CA SER A 244 -14.63 -3.24 -16.18
C SER A 244 -13.12 -2.99 -16.41
N GLY A 245 -12.26 -3.84 -15.85
CA GLY A 245 -10.80 -3.69 -15.94
C GLY A 245 -10.21 -2.66 -14.98
N ARG A 246 -10.92 -2.27 -13.92
CA ARG A 246 -10.44 -1.31 -12.93
C ARG A 246 -9.70 -2.02 -11.82
N ARG A 247 -8.41 -1.71 -11.67
CA ARG A 247 -7.56 -2.21 -10.60
C ARG A 247 -7.95 -1.62 -9.26
N SER A 248 -8.04 -2.47 -8.26
CA SER A 248 -8.37 -2.11 -6.88
C SER A 248 -7.11 -2.04 -6.01
N TYR A 249 -7.27 -1.63 -4.73
CA TYR A 249 -6.18 -1.64 -3.75
C TYR A 249 -5.47 -2.99 -3.63
N ASN A 250 -6.19 -4.09 -3.84
CA ASN A 250 -5.63 -5.45 -3.81
C ASN A 250 -4.59 -5.66 -4.92
N ASN A 251 -4.85 -5.14 -6.13
CA ASN A 251 -3.89 -5.21 -7.23
C ASN A 251 -2.68 -4.29 -6.96
N VAL A 252 -2.94 -3.10 -6.37
CA VAL A 252 -1.88 -2.12 -6.05
C VAL A 252 -0.92 -2.68 -5.00
N PHE A 253 -1.41 -3.21 -3.87
CA PHE A 253 -0.54 -3.77 -2.85
C PHE A 253 0.04 -5.14 -3.24
N GLY A 254 -0.73 -5.99 -3.93
CA GLY A 254 -0.23 -7.29 -4.40
C GLY A 254 1.03 -7.14 -5.26
N ASN A 255 1.03 -6.16 -6.16
CA ASN A 255 2.18 -5.89 -7.04
C ASN A 255 3.19 -4.89 -6.46
N GLY A 256 2.74 -3.97 -5.62
CA GLY A 256 3.52 -2.81 -5.18
C GLY A 256 4.17 -2.94 -3.82
N LEU A 257 3.80 -3.91 -2.97
CA LEU A 257 4.30 -3.99 -1.60
C LEU A 257 5.80 -4.34 -1.53
N VAL A 258 6.29 -5.26 -2.37
CA VAL A 258 7.73 -5.61 -2.41
C VAL A 258 8.57 -4.42 -2.92
N PRO A 259 8.21 -3.75 -4.05
CA PRO A 259 8.85 -2.49 -4.43
C PRO A 259 8.80 -1.43 -3.32
N LEU A 260 7.64 -1.20 -2.69
CA LEU A 260 7.49 -0.21 -1.62
C LEU A 260 8.41 -0.49 -0.41
N CYS A 261 8.45 -1.73 0.07
CA CYS A 261 9.33 -2.10 1.17
C CYS A 261 10.80 -1.92 0.76
N SER A 262 11.14 -2.29 -0.47
CA SER A 262 12.50 -2.15 -1.00
C SER A 262 12.92 -0.68 -1.13
N SER A 263 12.03 0.22 -1.55
CA SER A 263 12.33 1.65 -1.60
C SER A 263 12.58 2.23 -0.21
N ILE A 264 11.77 1.86 0.78
CA ILE A 264 11.98 2.29 2.18
C ILE A 264 13.33 1.79 2.69
N LEU A 265 13.63 0.50 2.50
CA LEU A 265 14.89 -0.10 2.94
C LEU A 265 16.10 0.52 2.23
N TYR A 266 15.99 0.82 0.94
CA TYR A 266 17.00 1.57 0.19
C TYR A 266 17.20 2.96 0.79
N GLY A 267 16.14 3.74 0.99
CA GLY A 267 16.24 5.10 1.53
C GLY A 267 16.83 5.17 2.94
N VAL A 268 16.61 4.14 3.75
CA VAL A 268 17.15 4.06 5.12
C VAL A 268 18.59 3.55 5.15
N SER A 269 18.95 2.58 4.31
CA SER A 269 20.26 1.91 4.37
C SER A 269 21.28 2.39 3.34
N GLY A 270 20.83 2.98 2.24
CA GLY A 270 21.65 3.28 1.06
C GLY A 270 22.18 2.05 0.31
N ASN A 271 21.69 0.84 0.62
CA ASN A 271 22.22 -0.38 0.04
C ASN A 271 21.56 -0.72 -1.31
N ASP A 272 22.36 -0.77 -2.36
CA ASP A 272 21.96 -1.06 -3.74
C ASP A 272 21.28 -2.43 -3.93
N VAL A 273 21.45 -3.38 -3.01
CA VAL A 273 20.66 -4.63 -3.06
C VAL A 273 19.16 -4.36 -3.05
N PHE A 274 18.69 -3.35 -2.31
CA PHE A 274 17.27 -3.00 -2.25
C PHE A 274 16.81 -2.30 -3.53
N ARG A 275 17.70 -1.59 -4.22
CA ARG A 275 17.45 -1.10 -5.59
C ARG A 275 17.26 -2.25 -6.56
N MET A 276 18.10 -3.27 -6.48
CA MET A 276 17.96 -4.46 -7.32
C MET A 276 16.70 -5.27 -7.03
N ILE A 277 16.32 -5.42 -5.75
CA ILE A 277 15.04 -6.04 -5.36
C ILE A 277 13.87 -5.22 -5.91
N PHE A 278 13.90 -3.90 -5.78
CA PHE A 278 12.86 -3.01 -6.33
C PHE A 278 12.69 -3.19 -7.85
N LEU A 279 13.78 -3.09 -8.61
CA LEU A 279 13.73 -3.16 -10.07
C LEU A 279 13.31 -4.55 -10.55
N SER A 280 13.83 -5.61 -9.93
CA SER A 280 13.53 -7.00 -10.31
C SER A 280 12.12 -7.41 -9.95
N SER A 281 11.63 -7.01 -8.77
CA SER A 281 10.24 -7.26 -8.36
C SER A 281 9.23 -6.51 -9.24
N LEU A 282 9.55 -5.27 -9.64
CA LEU A 282 8.72 -4.49 -10.56
C LEU A 282 8.77 -5.04 -11.99
N SER A 283 9.93 -5.52 -12.42
CA SER A 283 10.13 -6.25 -13.68
C SER A 283 9.25 -7.51 -13.71
N THR A 284 9.21 -8.27 -12.61
CA THR A 284 8.36 -9.47 -12.48
C THR A 284 6.89 -9.17 -12.60
N VAL A 285 6.35 -8.23 -11.81
CA VAL A 285 4.91 -7.94 -11.85
C VAL A 285 4.48 -7.32 -13.18
N THR A 286 5.38 -6.60 -13.86
CA THR A 286 5.13 -6.07 -15.21
C THR A 286 5.13 -7.19 -16.25
N ALA A 287 6.12 -8.08 -16.20
CA ALA A 287 6.23 -9.24 -17.08
C ALA A 287 5.00 -10.14 -16.94
N ASP A 288 4.62 -10.49 -15.71
CA ASP A 288 3.44 -11.30 -15.44
C ASP A 288 2.15 -10.62 -15.93
N THR A 289 1.94 -9.35 -15.59
CA THR A 289 0.75 -8.59 -16.02
C THR A 289 0.63 -8.56 -17.54
N LEU A 290 1.72 -8.29 -18.28
CA LEU A 290 1.68 -8.24 -19.73
C LEU A 290 1.49 -9.65 -20.32
N GLY A 291 2.17 -10.65 -19.74
CA GLY A 291 2.08 -12.04 -20.12
C GLY A 291 0.66 -12.60 -20.03
N SER A 292 0.02 -12.43 -18.88
CA SER A 292 -1.34 -12.91 -18.61
C SER A 292 -2.39 -12.14 -19.44
N GLU A 293 -2.32 -10.80 -19.47
CA GLU A 293 -3.31 -9.96 -20.14
C GLU A 293 -3.26 -10.08 -21.67
N ILE A 294 -2.06 -10.08 -22.26
CA ILE A 294 -1.88 -10.21 -23.70
C ILE A 294 -1.98 -11.69 -24.12
N GLY A 295 -1.37 -12.60 -23.35
CA GLY A 295 -1.41 -14.04 -23.60
C GLY A 295 -2.82 -14.61 -23.54
N GLY A 296 -3.68 -14.10 -22.65
CA GLY A 296 -5.10 -14.46 -22.60
C GLY A 296 -5.84 -14.20 -23.92
N THR A 297 -5.36 -13.29 -24.76
CA THR A 297 -5.94 -12.98 -26.07
C THR A 297 -5.43 -13.87 -27.21
N SER A 298 -4.50 -14.79 -26.92
CA SER A 298 -3.93 -15.71 -27.89
C SER A 298 -5.00 -16.58 -28.54
N SER A 299 -4.78 -16.91 -29.82
CA SER A 299 -5.52 -17.95 -30.55
C SER A 299 -4.96 -19.35 -30.31
N ALA A 300 -3.71 -19.45 -29.85
CA ALA A 300 -3.10 -20.73 -29.51
C ALA A 300 -3.67 -21.29 -28.21
N GLU A 301 -3.87 -22.60 -28.17
CA GLU A 301 -4.36 -23.30 -26.97
C GLU A 301 -3.34 -23.18 -25.82
N PRO A 302 -3.74 -22.65 -24.66
CA PRO A 302 -2.88 -22.54 -23.49
C PRO A 302 -2.42 -23.90 -23.00
N ARG A 303 -1.21 -23.94 -22.44
CA ARG A 303 -0.65 -25.14 -21.83
C ARG A 303 -0.30 -24.87 -20.38
N MET A 304 -0.59 -25.85 -19.52
CA MET A 304 -0.26 -25.74 -18.11
C MET A 304 1.26 -25.80 -17.90
N ILE A 305 1.84 -24.81 -17.21
CA ILE A 305 3.30 -24.73 -17.02
C ILE A 305 3.92 -25.97 -16.35
N THR A 306 3.16 -26.69 -15.51
CA THR A 306 3.67 -27.82 -14.73
C THR A 306 3.78 -29.13 -15.50
N ASN A 307 2.94 -29.34 -16.52
CA ASN A 307 2.86 -30.62 -17.24
C ASN A 307 2.74 -30.48 -18.77
N MET A 308 2.71 -29.24 -19.28
CA MET A 308 2.60 -28.87 -20.68
C MET A 308 1.34 -29.41 -21.40
N LYS A 309 0.34 -29.87 -20.66
CA LYS A 309 -0.95 -30.31 -21.20
C LYS A 309 -1.81 -29.10 -21.56
N LYS A 310 -2.59 -29.24 -22.63
CA LYS A 310 -3.56 -28.22 -23.06
C LYS A 310 -4.63 -28.02 -21.99
N VAL A 311 -4.96 -26.76 -21.72
CA VAL A 311 -5.98 -26.37 -20.74
C VAL A 311 -6.87 -25.26 -21.33
N PRO A 312 -8.10 -25.08 -20.81
CA PRO A 312 -8.95 -23.97 -21.24
C PRO A 312 -8.28 -22.61 -21.02
N HIS A 313 -8.63 -21.63 -21.87
CA HIS A 313 -8.29 -20.23 -21.62
C HIS A 313 -8.81 -19.78 -20.25
N GLY A 314 -7.98 -19.01 -19.53
CA GLY A 314 -8.32 -18.51 -18.19
C GLY A 314 -7.92 -19.44 -17.05
N THR A 315 -7.29 -20.58 -17.35
CA THR A 315 -6.73 -21.44 -16.31
C THR A 315 -5.49 -20.78 -15.70
N ASN A 316 -5.46 -20.58 -14.39
CA ASN A 316 -4.30 -19.98 -13.71
C ASN A 316 -3.04 -20.84 -13.90
N GLY A 317 -1.94 -20.18 -14.23
CA GLY A 317 -0.65 -20.78 -14.57
C GLY A 317 -0.50 -21.33 -15.99
N ALA A 318 -1.51 -21.13 -16.84
CA ALA A 318 -1.43 -21.54 -18.24
C ALA A 318 -0.63 -20.53 -19.07
N VAL A 319 0.31 -21.03 -19.87
CA VAL A 319 1.17 -20.23 -20.74
C VAL A 319 0.82 -20.41 -22.20
N THR A 320 1.05 -19.36 -23.00
CA THR A 320 0.89 -19.38 -24.46
C THR A 320 2.13 -18.75 -25.10
N PRO A 321 2.49 -19.08 -26.36
CA PRO A 321 3.64 -18.44 -27.02
C PRO A 321 3.55 -16.91 -27.09
N LEU A 322 2.34 -16.37 -27.28
CA LEU A 322 2.09 -14.93 -27.24
C LEU A 322 2.30 -14.36 -25.83
N GLY A 323 1.83 -15.07 -24.80
CA GLY A 323 2.04 -14.70 -23.40
C GLY A 323 3.51 -14.72 -23.01
N GLU A 324 4.28 -15.70 -23.45
CA GLU A 324 5.72 -15.78 -23.22
C GLU A 324 6.47 -14.60 -23.84
N LEU A 325 6.14 -14.25 -25.09
CA LEU A 325 6.71 -13.08 -25.74
C LEU A 325 6.34 -11.78 -24.99
N ALA A 326 5.07 -11.65 -24.57
CA ALA A 326 4.63 -10.49 -23.79
C ALA A 326 5.30 -10.42 -22.41
N THR A 327 5.55 -11.56 -21.77
CA THR A 327 6.28 -11.67 -20.50
C THR A 327 7.71 -11.18 -20.66
N PHE A 328 8.41 -11.67 -21.69
CA PHE A 328 9.76 -11.20 -22.02
C PHE A 328 9.80 -9.70 -22.31
N LEU A 329 8.86 -9.19 -23.12
CA LEU A 329 8.79 -7.77 -23.44
C LEU A 329 8.45 -6.89 -22.22
N GLY A 330 7.66 -7.38 -21.27
CA GLY A 330 7.38 -6.67 -20.02
C GLY A 330 8.62 -6.56 -19.12
N ALA A 331 9.40 -7.63 -19.00
CA ALA A 331 10.68 -7.60 -18.29
C ALA A 331 11.70 -6.68 -19.00
N LEU A 332 11.76 -6.74 -20.33
CA LEU A 332 12.61 -5.85 -21.14
C LEU A 332 12.21 -4.38 -20.99
N LEU A 333 10.92 -4.08 -20.90
CA LEU A 333 10.41 -2.72 -20.70
C LEU A 333 10.94 -2.12 -19.40
N ILE A 334 10.82 -2.83 -18.27
CA ILE A 334 11.27 -2.31 -16.97
C ILE A 334 12.80 -2.23 -16.90
N SER A 335 13.51 -3.27 -17.34
CA SER A 335 14.99 -3.25 -17.36
C SER A 335 15.53 -2.11 -18.22
N SER A 336 15.04 -1.93 -19.44
CA SER A 336 15.47 -0.83 -20.32
C SER A 336 15.10 0.54 -19.75
N THR A 337 13.89 0.69 -19.21
CA THR A 337 13.45 1.94 -18.56
C THR A 337 14.36 2.31 -17.40
N SER A 338 14.72 1.34 -16.55
CA SER A 338 15.60 1.57 -15.40
C SER A 338 16.97 2.10 -15.83
N PHE A 339 17.51 1.56 -16.93
CA PHE A 339 18.76 2.03 -17.50
C PHE A 339 18.66 3.45 -18.05
N PHE A 340 17.64 3.74 -18.87
CA PHE A 340 17.47 5.07 -19.46
C PHE A 340 17.19 6.17 -18.43
N LEU A 341 16.53 5.83 -17.32
CA LEU A 341 16.34 6.75 -16.20
C LEU A 341 17.57 6.85 -15.28
N GLY A 342 18.60 6.02 -15.49
CA GLY A 342 19.82 6.00 -14.68
C GLY A 342 19.60 5.47 -13.27
N THR A 343 18.64 4.56 -13.08
CA THR A 343 18.45 3.83 -11.83
C THR A 343 19.13 2.46 -11.82
N SER A 344 19.60 1.99 -12.97
CA SER A 344 20.44 0.79 -13.10
C SER A 344 21.64 1.02 -14.01
N GLY A 345 22.70 0.23 -13.81
CA GLY A 345 23.87 0.18 -14.66
C GLY A 345 23.70 -0.75 -15.88
N GLU A 346 24.60 -0.62 -16.87
CA GLU A 346 24.57 -1.44 -18.10
C GLU A 346 24.57 -2.95 -17.81
N ASN A 347 25.41 -3.37 -16.86
CA ASN A 347 25.54 -4.77 -16.45
C ASN A 347 24.31 -5.30 -15.69
N GLU A 348 23.44 -4.41 -15.19
CA GLU A 348 22.27 -4.78 -14.39
C GLU A 348 21.02 -5.03 -15.27
N ILE A 349 21.01 -4.54 -16.52
CA ILE A 349 19.87 -4.68 -17.45
C ILE A 349 19.49 -6.16 -17.61
N LEU A 350 20.49 -7.00 -17.92
CA LEU A 350 20.27 -8.42 -18.13
C LEU A 350 19.78 -9.11 -16.85
N LEU A 351 20.25 -8.67 -15.68
CA LEU A 351 19.86 -9.23 -14.39
C LEU A 351 18.40 -8.92 -14.07
N ILE A 352 17.98 -7.67 -14.29
CA ILE A 352 16.60 -7.23 -14.05
C ILE A 352 15.64 -7.93 -15.04
N LEU A 353 16.07 -8.10 -16.30
CA LEU A 353 15.32 -8.83 -17.31
C LEU A 353 15.13 -10.30 -16.91
N LEU A 354 16.22 -11.01 -16.61
CA LEU A 354 16.18 -12.43 -16.26
C LEU A 354 15.41 -12.65 -14.96
N SER A 355 15.65 -11.84 -13.94
CA SER A 355 14.93 -11.93 -12.66
C SER A 355 13.43 -11.68 -12.83
N GLY A 356 13.09 -10.66 -13.63
CA GLY A 356 11.71 -10.33 -14.00
C GLY A 356 11.01 -11.51 -14.66
N PHE A 357 11.61 -12.03 -15.73
CA PHE A 357 11.10 -13.14 -16.52
C PHE A 357 10.92 -14.41 -15.68
N LEU A 358 11.95 -14.78 -14.89
CA LEU A 358 11.89 -15.94 -13.99
C LEU A 358 10.84 -15.76 -12.89
N GLY A 359 10.73 -14.56 -12.31
CA GLY A 359 9.70 -14.27 -11.30
C GLY A 359 8.28 -14.42 -11.85
N ALA A 360 8.02 -14.03 -13.09
CA ALA A 360 6.71 -14.22 -13.73
C ALA A 360 6.39 -15.71 -13.96
N HIS A 361 7.40 -16.55 -14.19
CA HIS A 361 7.20 -18.00 -14.25
C HIS A 361 6.88 -18.60 -12.88
N VAL A 362 7.44 -18.03 -11.80
CA VAL A 362 7.05 -18.40 -10.43
C VAL A 362 5.57 -18.11 -10.20
N ASP A 363 5.06 -16.97 -10.70
CA ASP A 363 3.63 -16.66 -10.66
C ASP A 363 2.78 -17.78 -11.28
N SER A 364 3.12 -18.17 -12.52
CA SER A 364 2.42 -19.24 -13.22
C SER A 364 2.49 -20.59 -12.48
N ILE A 365 3.62 -20.91 -11.84
CA ILE A 365 3.76 -22.13 -11.02
C ILE A 365 2.88 -22.05 -9.78
N LEU A 366 2.85 -20.91 -9.09
CA LEU A 366 2.02 -20.68 -7.91
C LEU A 366 0.52 -20.70 -8.25
N GLY A 367 0.14 -20.12 -9.38
CA GLY A 367 -1.21 -20.19 -9.95
C GLY A 367 -1.65 -21.64 -10.17
N ALA A 368 -0.79 -22.43 -10.82
CA ALA A 368 -1.04 -23.83 -11.12
C ALA A 368 -1.19 -24.73 -9.87
N THR A 369 -0.44 -24.42 -8.81
CA THR A 369 -0.25 -25.32 -7.65
C THR A 369 -1.01 -24.91 -6.40
N ILE A 370 -1.15 -23.61 -6.13
CA ILE A 370 -1.69 -23.07 -4.88
C ILE A 370 -2.98 -22.30 -5.12
N GLU A 371 -3.01 -21.42 -6.13
CA GLU A 371 -4.18 -20.55 -6.40
C GLU A 371 -5.40 -21.36 -6.85
N ASN A 372 -5.21 -22.30 -7.79
CA ASN A 372 -6.27 -23.20 -8.25
C ASN A 372 -6.87 -24.08 -7.12
N ARG A 373 -6.18 -24.21 -5.98
CA ARG A 373 -6.67 -24.93 -4.78
C ARG A 373 -7.42 -24.03 -3.80
N GLY A 374 -7.53 -22.72 -4.09
CA GLY A 374 -8.19 -21.74 -3.25
C GLY A 374 -7.42 -21.41 -1.95
N MET A 375 -6.13 -21.76 -1.87
CA MET A 375 -5.33 -21.52 -0.66
C MET A 375 -4.91 -20.05 -0.53
N ILE A 376 -4.60 -19.40 -1.66
CA ILE A 376 -4.29 -17.96 -1.76
C ILE A 376 -5.04 -17.40 -2.98
N GLY A 377 -5.37 -16.11 -2.95
CA GLY A 377 -5.93 -15.41 -4.10
C GLY A 377 -4.84 -14.75 -4.96
N ASN A 378 -5.25 -14.23 -6.13
CA ASN A 378 -4.38 -13.55 -7.11
C ASN A 378 -3.41 -12.53 -6.48
N SER A 379 -3.87 -11.65 -5.57
CA SER A 379 -2.97 -10.68 -4.92
C SER A 379 -1.88 -11.32 -4.06
N GLY A 380 -2.15 -12.50 -3.48
CA GLY A 380 -1.15 -13.25 -2.74
C GLY A 380 -0.13 -13.93 -3.66
N VAL A 381 -0.57 -14.45 -4.80
CA VAL A 381 0.31 -15.00 -5.85
C VAL A 381 1.25 -13.90 -6.35
N ASN A 382 0.70 -12.76 -6.76
CA ASN A 382 1.45 -11.59 -7.20
C ASN A 382 2.50 -11.13 -6.18
N LEU A 383 2.14 -11.13 -4.89
CA LEU A 383 3.07 -10.75 -3.83
C LEU A 383 4.26 -11.73 -3.73
N LEU A 384 3.98 -13.03 -3.80
CA LEU A 384 5.00 -14.07 -3.71
C LEU A 384 5.88 -14.13 -4.96
N SER A 385 5.30 -13.95 -6.15
CA SER A 385 6.06 -13.89 -7.40
C SER A 385 6.94 -12.64 -7.45
N SER A 386 6.41 -11.48 -7.06
CA SER A 386 7.17 -10.23 -6.89
C SER A 386 8.34 -10.40 -5.91
N LEU A 387 8.10 -11.07 -4.77
CA LEU A 387 9.15 -11.38 -3.79
C LEU A 387 10.22 -12.31 -4.38
N ALA A 388 9.81 -13.36 -5.10
CA ALA A 388 10.72 -14.29 -5.75
C ALA A 388 11.58 -13.59 -6.82
N GLY A 389 10.97 -12.74 -7.65
CA GLY A 389 11.69 -11.91 -8.62
C GLY A 389 12.69 -10.96 -7.98
N GLY A 390 12.30 -10.30 -6.88
CA GLY A 390 13.19 -9.50 -6.07
C GLY A 390 14.38 -10.30 -5.50
N ALA A 391 14.12 -11.50 -4.98
CA ALA A 391 15.15 -12.39 -4.46
C ALA A 391 16.12 -12.87 -5.55
N PHE A 392 15.63 -13.23 -6.75
CA PHE A 392 16.50 -13.54 -7.89
C PHE A 392 17.40 -12.36 -8.25
N GLY A 393 16.85 -11.14 -8.26
CA GLY A 393 17.62 -9.92 -8.49
C GLY A 393 18.74 -9.73 -7.47
N ALA A 394 18.43 -9.89 -6.18
CA ALA A 394 19.42 -9.79 -5.12
C ALA A 394 20.53 -10.86 -5.24
N ILE A 395 20.16 -12.11 -5.48
CA ILE A 395 21.12 -13.23 -5.61
C ILE A 395 22.05 -13.00 -6.81
N LEU A 396 21.50 -12.62 -7.96
CA LEU A 396 22.29 -12.35 -9.15
C LEU A 396 23.21 -11.14 -8.98
N TYR A 397 22.74 -10.10 -8.29
CA TYR A 397 23.56 -8.93 -7.96
C TYR A 397 24.79 -9.30 -7.12
N PHE A 398 24.59 -10.10 -6.06
CA PHE A 398 25.71 -10.59 -5.23
C PHE A 398 26.63 -11.59 -5.94
N SER A 399 26.19 -12.20 -7.03
CA SER A 399 27.03 -13.14 -7.79
C SER A 399 27.99 -12.42 -8.74
N LEU A 400 27.78 -11.12 -8.99
CA LEU A 400 28.54 -10.30 -9.94
C LEU A 400 29.29 -9.12 -9.29
N THR A 401 29.07 -8.90 -8.00
CA THR A 401 29.77 -7.91 -7.16
C THR A 401 30.68 -8.64 -6.18
#